data_AF-A0A380FG61-F1
#
_entry.id   AF-A0A380FG61-F1
#
_cell.length_a   1.000
_cell.length_b   1.000
_cell.length_c   1.000
_cell.angle_alpha   90.00
_cell.angle_beta   90.00
_cell.angle_gamma   90.00
#
_symmetry.space_group_name_H-M   'P 1'
#
loop_
_entity.id
_entity.type
_entity.pdbx_description
1 polymer ?
#
loop_
_entity_poly.entity_id
_entity_poly.type
_entity_poly.pdbx_seq_one_letter_code
_entity_poly.pdbx_strand_id
1 'polypeptide(L)'
;MNDYLVTKVLNNNVIICTKDMHEYVLIAKGIGFNKKAGMTIHNNQSIEKVYVLDQKSQQEYYKSIIEYADDQLIQAVIDAVNIITSSELTIDNQQLVVSVTDHIIFAYKRLKQGQVINNPFVAETKQLYQTAYSIAEKVIYKLNHVLDVNFPEDEIGFIALHIASNTETVFS
;
A
#
# COMPACT_ATOMS: atom_id res chain seq x y z
N MET A 1 19.06 -19.35 8.77
CA MET A 1 17.61 -19.68 8.83
C MET A 1 16.90 -18.56 8.09
N ASN A 2 16.09 -18.87 7.07
CA ASN A 2 15.46 -17.84 6.23
C ASN A 2 14.09 -17.37 6.74
N ASP A 3 13.71 -17.82 7.94
CA ASP A 3 12.36 -17.63 8.46
C ASP A 3 12.25 -16.36 9.32
N TYR A 4 11.08 -15.76 9.31
CA TYR A 4 10.74 -14.61 10.15
C TYR A 4 10.04 -15.08 11.43
N LEU A 5 10.49 -14.61 12.59
CA LEU A 5 9.84 -14.87 13.88
C LEU A 5 8.85 -13.73 14.18
N VAL A 6 7.55 -14.03 14.27
CA VAL A 6 6.53 -13.03 14.61
C VAL A 6 6.77 -12.53 16.03
N THR A 7 6.98 -11.22 16.18
CA THR A 7 7.10 -10.56 17.49
C THR A 7 5.79 -9.92 17.90
N LYS A 8 5.02 -9.38 16.94
CA LYS A 8 3.72 -8.75 17.19
C LYS A 8 2.82 -8.88 15.96
N VAL A 9 1.53 -9.10 16.19
CA VAL A 9 0.49 -8.96 15.15
C VAL A 9 -0.17 -7.60 15.35
N LEU A 10 -0.14 -6.75 14.32
CA LEU A 10 -0.78 -5.42 14.40
C LEU A 10 -2.24 -5.51 14.01
N ASN A 11 -2.53 -6.19 12.91
CA ASN A 11 -3.88 -6.44 12.43
C ASN A 11 -3.88 -7.68 11.51
N ASN A 12 -4.98 -7.93 10.78
CA ASN A 12 -5.08 -9.12 9.93
C ASN A 12 -4.09 -9.12 8.74
N ASN A 13 -3.55 -7.96 8.39
CA ASN A 13 -2.75 -7.75 7.19
C ASN A 13 -1.32 -7.25 7.44
N VAL A 14 -0.97 -6.96 8.70
CA VAL A 14 0.32 -6.39 9.08
C VAL A 14 0.87 -7.07 10.33
N ILE A 15 2.11 -7.56 10.25
CA ILE A 15 2.83 -8.16 11.36
C ILE A 15 4.22 -7.55 11.52
N ILE A 16 4.72 -7.54 12.75
CA ILE A 16 6.11 -7.24 13.08
C ILE A 16 6.81 -8.58 13.33
N CYS A 17 7.97 -8.75 12.74
CA CYS A 17 8.78 -9.94 12.92
C CYS A 17 10.26 -9.60 13.05
N THR A 18 11.05 -10.57 13.51
CA THR A 18 12.50 -10.48 13.55
C THR A 18 13.14 -11.58 12.72
N LYS A 19 14.24 -11.24 12.06
CA LYS A 19 15.12 -12.18 11.35
C LYS A 19 16.56 -11.71 11.56
N ASP A 20 17.45 -12.60 11.95
CA ASP A 20 18.87 -12.29 12.21
C ASP A 20 19.07 -11.05 13.13
N MET A 21 18.26 -10.95 14.18
CA MET A 21 18.19 -9.81 15.13
C MET A 21 17.75 -8.45 14.53
N HIS A 22 17.33 -8.41 13.27
CA HIS A 22 16.76 -7.23 12.63
C HIS A 22 15.23 -7.30 12.64
N GLU A 23 14.58 -6.17 12.92
CA GLU A 23 13.12 -6.04 12.89
C GLU A 23 12.63 -5.73 11.47
N TYR A 24 11.51 -6.34 11.09
CA TYR A 24 10.83 -6.13 9.83
C TYR A 24 9.33 -5.93 10.06
N VAL A 25 8.70 -5.12 9.21
CA VAL A 25 7.24 -5.06 9.08
C VAL A 25 6.86 -5.78 7.80
N LEU A 26 6.05 -6.83 7.93
CA LEU A 26 5.52 -7.58 6.78
C LEU A 26 4.07 -7.18 6.55
N ILE A 27 3.77 -6.82 5.30
CA ILE A 27 2.46 -6.33 4.86
C ILE A 27 2.00 -7.26 3.74
N ALA A 28 0.87 -7.92 3.96
CA ALA A 28 0.25 -8.79 2.97
C ALA A 28 -1.18 -9.13 3.37
N LYS A 29 -2.01 -9.43 2.38
CA LYS A 29 -3.39 -9.83 2.62
C LYS A 29 -3.46 -11.07 3.50
N GLY A 30 -4.09 -10.94 4.67
CA GLY A 30 -4.31 -12.02 5.63
C GLY A 30 -3.05 -12.54 6.34
N ILE A 31 -1.89 -11.87 6.25
CA ILE A 31 -0.65 -12.38 6.85
C ILE A 31 -0.69 -12.49 8.38
N GLY A 32 -1.46 -11.63 9.04
CA GLY A 32 -1.69 -11.65 10.48
C GLY A 32 -2.83 -12.57 10.91
N PHE A 33 -3.65 -13.05 9.97
CA PHE A 33 -4.80 -13.89 10.27
C PHE A 33 -4.35 -15.21 10.93
N ASN A 34 -4.92 -15.49 12.10
CA ASN A 34 -4.59 -16.67 12.91
C ASN A 34 -3.09 -16.81 13.26
N LYS A 35 -2.35 -15.69 13.27
CA LYS A 35 -0.96 -15.64 13.76
C LYS A 35 -0.89 -15.11 15.18
N LYS A 36 0.19 -15.45 15.89
CA LYS A 36 0.52 -14.93 17.22
C LYS A 36 2.03 -14.78 17.38
N ALA A 37 2.44 -13.96 18.35
CA ALA A 37 3.84 -13.82 18.72
C ALA A 37 4.47 -15.20 19.03
N GLY A 38 5.72 -15.38 18.61
CA GLY A 38 6.45 -16.65 18.72
C GLY A 38 6.22 -17.65 17.58
N MET A 39 5.31 -17.36 16.63
CA MET A 39 5.16 -18.19 15.43
C MET A 39 6.23 -17.85 14.38
N THR A 40 6.61 -18.85 13.59
CA THR A 40 7.51 -18.69 12.46
C THR A 40 6.73 -18.56 11.16
N ILE A 41 7.09 -17.59 10.33
CA ILE A 41 6.59 -17.44 8.95
C ILE A 41 7.64 -18.04 8.01
N HIS A 42 7.24 -19.10 7.30
CA HIS A 42 8.07 -19.75 6.29
C HIS A 42 7.82 -19.12 4.91
N ASN A 43 8.89 -18.91 4.15
CA ASN A 43 8.84 -18.28 2.83
C ASN A 43 8.11 -19.12 1.75
N ASN A 44 7.66 -20.34 2.07
CA ASN A 44 7.01 -21.27 1.14
C ASN A 44 5.47 -21.29 1.23
N GLN A 45 4.87 -20.45 2.08
CA GLN A 45 3.41 -20.36 2.16
C GLN A 45 2.89 -19.58 0.94
N SER A 46 1.74 -19.99 0.40
CA SER A 46 1.04 -19.36 -0.74
C SER A 46 0.56 -17.94 -0.40
N ILE A 47 1.48 -17.03 -0.11
CA ILE A 47 1.18 -15.64 0.20
C ILE A 47 1.18 -14.88 -1.13
N GLU A 48 0.02 -14.30 -1.49
CA GLU A 48 -0.26 -13.66 -2.78
C GLU A 48 0.75 -12.57 -3.17
N LYS A 49 1.35 -11.86 -2.20
CA LYS A 49 2.53 -10.98 -2.32
C LYS A 49 2.89 -10.45 -0.93
N VAL A 50 4.17 -10.30 -0.58
CA VAL A 50 4.59 -9.73 0.71
C VAL A 50 5.46 -8.51 0.48
N TYR A 51 5.07 -7.37 1.08
CA TYR A 51 5.91 -6.18 1.17
C TYR A 51 6.65 -6.20 2.49
N VAL A 52 7.96 -5.94 2.43
CA VAL A 52 8.87 -6.04 3.58
C VAL A 52 9.51 -4.68 3.81
N LEU A 53 9.19 -4.04 4.94
CA LEU A 53 9.86 -2.81 5.37
C LEU A 53 10.98 -3.16 6.35
N ASP A 54 12.21 -2.79 6.03
CA ASP A 54 13.42 -3.02 6.82
C ASP A 54 14.08 -1.72 7.32
N GLN A 55 13.70 -0.57 6.76
CA GLN A 55 14.13 0.74 7.22
C GLN A 55 13.31 1.21 8.42
N LYS A 56 13.98 1.50 9.53
CA LYS A 56 13.34 1.90 10.80
C LYS A 56 12.37 3.07 10.64
N SER A 57 12.74 4.10 9.87
CA SER A 57 11.89 5.28 9.63
C SER A 57 10.59 4.92 8.89
N GLN A 58 10.66 4.10 7.84
CA GLN A 58 9.48 3.61 7.12
C GLN A 58 8.62 2.72 8.02
N GLN A 59 9.24 1.85 8.82
CA GLN A 59 8.50 0.99 9.76
C GLN A 59 7.72 1.81 10.79
N GLU A 60 8.36 2.79 11.43
CA GLU A 60 7.71 3.65 12.42
C GLU A 60 6.59 4.49 11.80
N TYR A 61 6.83 5.07 10.61
CA TYR A 61 5.81 5.82 9.89
C TYR A 61 4.61 4.95 9.50
N TYR A 62 4.87 3.80 8.87
CA TYR A 62 3.83 2.86 8.45
C TYR A 62 2.98 2.39 9.63
N LYS A 63 3.60 2.07 10.77
CA LYS A 63 2.88 1.70 12.01
C LYS A 63 1.93 2.82 12.45
N SER A 64 2.36 4.08 12.38
CA SER A 64 1.52 5.20 12.82
C SER A 64 0.33 5.49 11.90
N ILE A 65 0.48 5.35 10.57
CA ILE A 65 -0.62 5.64 9.63
C ILE A 65 -1.72 4.56 9.69
N ILE A 66 -1.36 3.29 9.89
CA ILE A 66 -2.33 2.19 9.93
C ILE A 66 -3.15 2.15 11.23
N GLU A 67 -2.71 2.81 12.31
CA GLU A 67 -3.48 2.94 13.56
C GLU A 67 -4.81 3.65 13.34
N TYR A 68 -4.94 4.41 12.25
CA TYR A 68 -6.14 5.15 11.92
C TYR A 68 -7.01 4.50 10.85
N ALA A 69 -6.76 3.23 10.52
CA ALA A 69 -7.47 2.49 9.50
C ALA A 69 -7.93 1.15 10.07
N ASP A 70 -9.16 0.75 9.71
CA ASP A 70 -9.66 -0.59 10.01
C ASP A 70 -9.09 -1.63 9.04
N ASP A 71 -9.31 -2.90 9.33
CA ASP A 71 -8.85 -4.00 8.50
C ASP A 71 -9.37 -3.94 7.05
N GLN A 72 -10.59 -3.43 6.84
CA GLN A 72 -11.20 -3.31 5.52
C GLN A 72 -10.46 -2.27 4.67
N LEU A 73 -10.15 -1.11 5.25
CA LEU A 73 -9.37 -0.07 4.59
C LEU A 73 -7.93 -0.53 4.31
N ILE A 74 -7.26 -1.17 5.27
CA ILE A 74 -5.91 -1.71 5.06
C ILE A 74 -5.90 -2.77 3.95
N GLN A 75 -6.90 -3.65 3.92
CA GLN A 75 -7.00 -4.64 2.85
C GLN A 75 -7.25 -3.98 1.48
N ALA A 76 -8.11 -2.96 1.41
CA ALA A 76 -8.35 -2.21 0.18
C ALA A 76 -7.09 -1.52 -0.34
N VAL A 77 -6.27 -0.96 0.56
CA VAL A 77 -4.96 -0.40 0.24
C VAL A 77 -4.01 -1.47 -0.30
N ILE A 78 -3.93 -2.64 0.33
CA ILE A 78 -3.07 -3.72 -0.14
C ILE A 78 -3.51 -4.21 -1.52
N ASP A 79 -4.81 -4.35 -1.75
CA ASP A 79 -5.36 -4.68 -3.07
C ASP A 79 -4.96 -3.61 -4.11
N ALA A 80 -4.99 -2.32 -3.75
CA ALA A 80 -4.53 -1.23 -4.62
C ALA A 80 -3.03 -1.32 -4.95
N VAL A 81 -2.17 -1.52 -3.94
CA VAL A 81 -0.72 -1.69 -4.13
C VAL A 81 -0.42 -2.95 -4.97
N ASN A 82 -1.20 -4.03 -4.79
CA ASN A 82 -1.10 -5.24 -5.61
C ASN A 82 -1.46 -4.96 -7.08
N ILE A 83 -2.50 -4.16 -7.36
CA ILE A 83 -2.85 -3.74 -8.73
C ILE A 83 -1.66 -3.00 -9.37
N ILE A 84 -1.06 -2.06 -8.64
CA ILE A 84 0.03 -1.23 -9.14
C ILE A 84 1.26 -2.09 -9.44
N THR A 85 1.67 -2.92 -8.49
CA THR A 85 2.91 -3.69 -8.58
C THR A 85 2.78 -4.99 -9.39
N SER A 86 1.59 -5.30 -9.89
CA SER A 86 1.36 -6.36 -10.89
C SER A 86 1.37 -5.83 -12.33
N SER A 87 1.58 -4.52 -12.51
CA SER A 87 1.78 -3.92 -13.83
C SER A 87 3.17 -4.21 -14.39
N GLU A 88 3.39 -3.76 -15.62
CA GLU A 88 4.66 -3.82 -16.33
C GLU A 88 5.72 -2.81 -15.83
N LEU A 89 5.39 -1.95 -14.87
CA LEU A 89 6.30 -0.93 -14.36
C LEU A 89 7.33 -1.49 -13.38
N THR A 90 8.59 -1.06 -13.52
CA THR A 90 9.63 -1.28 -12.51
C THR A 90 9.44 -0.29 -11.37
N ILE A 91 9.04 -0.79 -10.20
CA ILE A 91 8.63 0.04 -9.06
C ILE A 91 9.41 -0.32 -7.80
N ASP A 92 9.79 0.70 -7.02
CA ASP A 92 10.22 0.52 -5.63
C ASP A 92 9.00 0.14 -4.76
N ASN A 93 8.84 -1.15 -4.52
CA ASN A 93 7.73 -1.70 -3.74
C ASN A 93 7.72 -1.22 -2.28
N GLN A 94 8.88 -0.94 -1.67
CA GLN A 94 8.96 -0.52 -0.26
C GLN A 94 8.47 0.92 -0.12
N GLN A 95 8.93 1.82 -0.98
CA GLN A 95 8.50 3.20 -0.93
C GLN A 95 7.04 3.36 -1.40
N LEU A 96 6.62 2.62 -2.44
CA LEU A 96 5.25 2.65 -2.95
C LEU A 96 4.23 2.21 -1.89
N VAL A 97 4.47 1.09 -1.19
CA VAL A 97 3.49 0.60 -0.20
C VAL A 97 3.27 1.62 0.90
N VAL A 98 4.31 2.36 1.31
CA VAL A 98 4.19 3.41 2.32
C VAL A 98 3.43 4.62 1.79
N SER A 99 3.84 5.16 0.62
CA SER A 99 3.26 6.39 0.06
C SER A 99 1.79 6.23 -0.34
N VAL A 100 1.45 5.11 -0.97
CA VAL A 100 0.07 4.80 -1.39
C VAL A 100 -0.82 4.52 -0.19
N THR A 101 -0.31 3.86 0.85
CA THR A 101 -1.07 3.62 2.10
C THR A 101 -1.43 4.93 2.76
N ASP A 102 -0.46 5.82 2.96
CA ASP A 102 -0.66 7.13 3.58
C ASP A 102 -1.70 7.96 2.80
N HIS A 103 -1.51 8.04 1.47
CA HIS A 103 -2.39 8.80 0.60
C HIS A 103 -3.84 8.29 0.63
N ILE A 104 -4.06 6.98 0.46
CA ILE A 104 -5.42 6.42 0.44
C ILE A 104 -6.09 6.56 1.80
N ILE A 105 -5.39 6.30 2.92
CA ILE A 105 -5.95 6.47 4.26
C ILE A 105 -6.35 7.93 4.48
N PHE A 106 -5.50 8.87 4.06
CA PHE A 106 -5.77 10.30 4.17
C PHE A 106 -6.98 10.73 3.31
N ALA A 107 -7.00 10.34 2.03
CA ALA A 107 -8.11 10.64 1.11
C ALA A 107 -9.43 10.04 1.61
N TYR A 108 -9.43 8.78 2.07
CA TYR A 108 -10.60 8.13 2.67
C TYR A 108 -11.16 8.93 3.86
N LYS A 109 -10.30 9.34 4.80
CA LYS A 109 -10.73 10.15 5.96
C LYS A 109 -11.34 11.48 5.54
N ARG A 110 -10.76 12.15 4.55
CA ARG A 110 -11.29 13.43 4.04
C ARG A 110 -12.68 13.24 3.42
N LEU A 111 -12.86 12.21 2.62
CA LEU A 111 -14.14 11.89 1.99
C LEU A 111 -15.20 11.53 3.05
N LYS A 112 -14.81 10.78 4.10
CA LYS A 112 -15.68 10.52 5.26
C LYS A 112 -16.14 11.78 5.99
N GLN A 113 -15.33 12.83 5.98
CA GLN A 113 -15.65 14.13 6.57
C GLN A 113 -16.41 15.05 5.59
N GLY A 114 -16.79 14.57 4.41
CA GLY A 114 -17.47 15.36 3.38
C GLY A 114 -16.58 16.43 2.74
N GLN A 115 -15.26 16.31 2.86
CA GLN A 115 -14.32 17.24 2.26
C GLN A 115 -14.14 16.93 0.77
N VAL A 116 -14.14 17.98 -0.04
CA VAL A 116 -13.87 17.89 -1.47
C VAL A 116 -12.37 17.75 -1.71
N ILE A 117 -12.02 16.89 -2.65
CA ILE A 117 -10.66 16.70 -3.16
C ILE A 117 -10.64 17.23 -4.60
N ASN A 118 -9.73 18.16 -4.87
CA ASN A 118 -9.54 18.75 -6.19
C ASN A 118 -8.07 18.62 -6.59
N ASN A 119 -7.82 18.23 -7.82
CA ASN A 119 -6.52 18.12 -8.45
C ASN A 119 -6.50 18.96 -9.73
N PRO A 120 -5.85 20.13 -9.74
CA PRO A 120 -5.82 20.99 -10.92
C PRO A 120 -4.92 20.44 -12.06
N PHE A 121 -4.22 19.32 -11.83
CA PHE A 121 -3.22 18.76 -12.76
C PHE A 121 -3.66 17.43 -13.39
N VAL A 122 -4.95 17.09 -13.37
CA VAL A 122 -5.44 15.79 -13.88
C VAL A 122 -5.11 15.61 -15.36
N ALA A 123 -5.32 16.64 -16.18
CA ALA A 123 -5.07 16.59 -17.62
C ALA A 123 -3.58 16.41 -17.92
N GLU A 124 -2.74 17.20 -17.26
CA GLU A 124 -1.27 17.16 -17.39
C GLU A 124 -0.73 15.80 -16.93
N THR A 125 -1.22 15.29 -15.80
CA THR A 125 -0.82 13.98 -15.26
C THR A 125 -1.20 12.87 -16.23
N LYS A 126 -2.41 12.90 -16.80
CA LYS A 126 -2.87 11.92 -17.79
C LYS A 126 -1.99 11.94 -19.05
N GLN A 127 -1.59 13.12 -19.49
CA GLN A 127 -0.73 13.28 -20.68
C GLN A 127 0.71 12.80 -20.42
N LEU A 128 1.29 13.15 -19.27
CA LEU A 128 2.69 12.86 -18.94
C LEU A 128 2.90 11.41 -18.49
N TYR A 129 1.92 10.83 -17.79
CA TYR A 129 2.06 9.55 -17.12
C TYR A 129 0.92 8.60 -17.50
N GLN A 130 0.69 8.41 -18.80
CA GLN A 130 -0.47 7.67 -19.31
C GLN A 130 -0.61 6.25 -18.75
N THR A 131 0.49 5.50 -18.63
CA THR A 131 0.49 4.15 -18.04
C THR A 131 0.13 4.19 -16.55
N ALA A 132 0.78 5.06 -15.78
CA ALA A 132 0.48 5.23 -14.36
C ALA A 132 -0.98 5.69 -14.13
N TYR A 133 -1.49 6.58 -14.98
CA TYR A 133 -2.87 7.05 -14.94
C TYR A 133 -3.86 5.90 -15.21
N SER A 134 -3.60 5.08 -16.23
CA SER A 134 -4.45 3.91 -16.55
C SER A 134 -4.47 2.86 -15.42
N ILE A 135 -3.36 2.72 -14.69
CA ILE A 135 -3.28 1.87 -13.49
C ILE A 135 -4.06 2.51 -12.33
N ALA A 136 -3.90 3.81 -12.13
CA ALA A 136 -4.63 4.56 -11.10
C ALA A 136 -6.15 4.50 -11.30
N GLU A 137 -6.65 4.50 -12.55
CA GLU A 137 -8.07 4.31 -12.85
C GLU A 137 -8.59 2.98 -12.30
N LYS A 138 -7.82 1.89 -12.46
CA LYS A 138 -8.17 0.57 -11.91
C LYS A 138 -8.14 0.56 -10.38
N VAL A 139 -7.19 1.26 -9.77
CA VAL A 139 -7.10 1.43 -8.32
C VAL A 139 -8.35 2.14 -7.79
N ILE A 140 -8.68 3.31 -8.32
CA ILE A 140 -9.85 4.09 -7.89
C ILE A 140 -11.15 3.33 -8.12
N TYR A 141 -11.28 2.64 -9.27
CA TYR A 141 -12.41 1.74 -9.52
C TYR A 141 -12.53 0.69 -8.40
N LYS A 142 -11.45 -0.01 -8.06
CA LYS A 142 -11.46 -1.03 -7.00
C LYS A 142 -11.83 -0.43 -5.64
N LEU A 143 -11.26 0.71 -5.26
CA LEU A 143 -11.54 1.39 -4.00
C LEU A 143 -13.03 1.75 -3.87
N ASN A 144 -13.62 2.34 -4.92
CA ASN A 144 -15.04 2.69 -4.96
C ASN A 144 -15.99 1.48 -4.90
N HIS A 145 -15.52 0.29 -5.24
CA HIS A 145 -16.32 -0.95 -5.14
C HIS A 145 -16.28 -1.59 -3.75
N VAL A 146 -15.27 -1.29 -2.92
CA VAL A 146 -15.05 -1.99 -1.64
C VAL A 146 -15.17 -1.09 -0.42
N LEU A 147 -15.02 0.22 -0.59
CA LEU A 147 -15.14 1.21 0.47
C LEU A 147 -16.47 1.95 0.37
N ASP A 148 -16.93 2.48 1.48
CA ASP A 148 -18.20 3.18 1.63
C ASP A 148 -18.06 4.70 1.45
N VAL A 149 -17.13 5.10 0.58
CA VAL A 149 -16.92 6.46 0.09
C VAL A 149 -16.72 6.43 -1.43
N ASN A 150 -16.92 7.56 -2.09
CA ASN A 150 -16.66 7.71 -3.51
C ASN A 150 -15.45 8.61 -3.74
N PHE A 151 -14.33 8.02 -4.13
CA PHE A 151 -13.13 8.71 -4.58
C PHE A 151 -13.41 9.40 -5.94
N PRO A 152 -13.17 10.73 -6.04
CA PRO A 152 -13.38 11.48 -7.27
C PRO A 152 -12.31 11.19 -8.34
N GLU A 153 -12.53 11.64 -9.56
CA GLU A 153 -11.56 11.48 -10.67
C GLU A 153 -10.21 12.15 -10.37
N ASP A 154 -10.21 13.22 -9.58
CA ASP A 154 -9.02 13.92 -9.09
C ASP A 154 -8.02 12.99 -8.37
N GLU A 155 -8.52 11.96 -7.69
CA GLU A 155 -7.71 10.95 -7.00
C GLU A 155 -6.98 10.03 -7.97
N ILE A 156 -7.49 9.84 -9.19
CA ILE A 156 -6.77 9.11 -10.25
C ILE A 156 -5.46 9.83 -10.56
N GLY A 157 -5.51 11.17 -10.67
CA GLY A 157 -4.32 11.99 -10.88
C GLY A 157 -3.31 11.87 -9.73
N PHE A 158 -3.76 11.94 -8.47
CA PHE A 158 -2.83 11.82 -7.34
C PHE A 158 -2.20 10.43 -7.22
N ILE A 159 -2.98 9.36 -7.38
CA ILE A 159 -2.45 7.99 -7.37
C ILE A 159 -1.48 7.80 -8.53
N ALA A 160 -1.77 8.33 -9.72
CA ALA A 160 -0.85 8.28 -10.86
C ALA A 160 0.49 8.96 -10.56
N LEU A 161 0.49 10.09 -9.86
CA LEU A 161 1.72 10.77 -9.43
C LEU A 161 2.51 9.95 -8.41
N HIS A 162 1.84 9.29 -7.46
CA HIS A 162 2.51 8.35 -6.55
C HIS A 162 3.17 7.20 -7.31
N ILE A 163 2.47 6.60 -8.28
CA ILE A 163 3.04 5.53 -9.12
C ILE A 163 4.25 6.06 -9.89
N ALA A 164 4.11 7.18 -10.58
CA ALA A 164 5.17 7.78 -11.39
C ALA A 164 6.42 8.11 -10.56
N SER A 165 6.23 8.65 -9.36
CA SER A 165 7.34 9.02 -8.46
C SER A 165 8.07 7.81 -7.86
N ASN A 166 7.47 6.63 -7.92
CA ASN A 166 8.05 5.37 -7.43
C ASN A 166 8.48 4.43 -8.58
N THR A 167 8.30 4.86 -9.83
CA THR A 167 8.74 4.11 -11.00
C THR A 167 10.15 4.58 -11.39
N GLU A 168 11.08 3.66 -11.59
CA GLU A 168 12.40 4.02 -12.11
C GLU A 168 12.24 4.55 -13.55
N THR A 169 12.59 5.81 -13.77
CA THR A 169 12.70 6.33 -15.14
C THR A 169 14.02 5.82 -15.71
N VAL A 170 13.96 4.79 -16.55
CA VAL A 170 15.12 4.44 -17.38
C VAL A 170 15.29 5.58 -18.37
N PHE A 171 16.13 6.56 -18.03
CA PHE A 171 16.73 7.42 -19.03
C PHE A 171 17.69 6.54 -19.84
N SER A 172 17.18 5.97 -20.93
CA SER A 172 17.98 5.38 -22.01
C SER A 172 18.48 6.46 -22.95
#